data_AF-A0A3B8QBH6-F1
#
_entry.id   AF-A0A3B8QBH6-F1
#
_cell.length_a   1.000
_cell.length_b   1.000
_cell.length_c   1.000
_cell.angle_alpha   90.00
_cell.angle_beta   90.00
_cell.angle_gamma   90.00
#
_symmetry.space_group_name_H-M   'P 1'
#
loop_
_entity.id
_entity.type
_entity.pdbx_description
1 polymer ?
#
loop_
_entity_poly.entity_id
_entity_poly.type
_entity_poly.pdbx_seq_one_letter_code
_entity_poly.pdbx_strand_id
1 'polypeptide(L)'
;MEETYFRRGFGLKSQVQPLIDLEYHSALVEDIRAEGNRKVLGDVTVRLAKEFGFCYGVDRAIDYAYETRHKFPEKRIRLVGEIIHNPHVNQRIRDMGMDFIQPDGHGAFDFSDLTDQDVVILPAFGVTVQDLTALREIGCVLVDTTCGSVLLVWKRVESYARDGFTAVIHGKHYHEESRATASQVRNHEGGRYIIVLNMEEADLICDYIARRPRRLSREAFIQHFQGKTTEGFDPDLHLQKIGVANQTTMLANESLAIGARIREAMVEGSWEEDAESNFRSFGTICSATQERQDA
;
A
#
# COMPACT_ATOMS: atom_id res chain seq x y z
N MET A 1 -5.92 -23.33 21.07
CA MET A 1 -5.96 -21.85 21.02
C MET A 1 -6.85 -21.48 19.85
N GLU A 2 -7.86 -20.65 20.08
CA GLU A 2 -8.67 -20.11 18.99
C GLU A 2 -7.80 -19.26 18.06
N GLU A 3 -8.06 -19.30 16.75
CA GLU A 3 -7.38 -18.44 15.77
C GLU A 3 -7.72 -16.98 16.08
N THR A 4 -6.75 -16.17 16.49
CA THR A 4 -6.94 -14.74 16.82
C THR A 4 -6.54 -13.79 15.69
N TYR A 5 -6.04 -14.30 14.56
CA TYR A 5 -5.63 -13.50 13.41
C TYR A 5 -6.32 -13.96 12.13
N PHE A 6 -7.20 -13.11 11.60
CA PHE A 6 -8.02 -13.39 10.43
C PHE A 6 -7.59 -12.54 9.25
N ARG A 7 -7.13 -13.18 8.16
CA ARG A 7 -6.88 -12.54 6.84
C ARG A 7 -8.00 -12.80 5.83
N ARG A 8 -9.14 -13.29 6.32
CA ARG A 8 -10.32 -13.66 5.53
C ARG A 8 -11.57 -13.20 6.26
N GLY A 9 -12.64 -12.99 5.49
CA GLY A 9 -13.96 -12.68 6.03
C GLY A 9 -14.49 -13.84 6.88
N PHE A 10 -15.57 -13.57 7.60
CA PHE A 10 -16.19 -14.52 8.52
C PHE A 10 -17.26 -15.40 7.86
N GLY A 11 -17.44 -15.28 6.54
CA GLY A 11 -18.46 -16.02 5.79
C GLY A 11 -19.87 -15.44 6.00
N LEU A 12 -19.95 -14.18 6.45
CA LEU A 12 -21.19 -13.49 6.77
C LEU A 12 -21.60 -12.49 5.68
N LYS A 13 -20.91 -12.48 4.54
CA LYS A 13 -21.15 -11.57 3.41
C LYS A 13 -22.62 -11.45 3.02
N SER A 14 -23.33 -12.57 2.85
CA SER A 14 -24.75 -12.55 2.46
C SER A 14 -25.67 -11.87 3.48
N GLN A 15 -25.25 -11.80 4.75
CA GLN A 15 -26.03 -11.20 5.84
C GLN A 15 -25.79 -9.69 5.92
N VAL A 16 -24.61 -9.21 5.51
CA VAL A 16 -24.26 -7.79 5.53
C VAL A 16 -24.46 -7.08 4.19
N GLN A 17 -24.47 -7.82 3.07
CA GLN A 17 -24.59 -7.25 1.73
C GLN A 17 -25.81 -6.33 1.54
N PRO A 18 -27.03 -6.64 2.02
CA PRO A 18 -28.17 -5.73 1.84
C PRO A 18 -27.96 -4.34 2.44
N LEU A 19 -27.21 -4.26 3.56
CA LEU A 19 -26.88 -2.98 4.20
C LEU A 19 -25.82 -2.22 3.39
N ILE A 20 -24.79 -2.92 2.91
CA ILE A 20 -23.73 -2.34 2.06
C ILE A 20 -24.34 -1.78 0.76
N ASP A 21 -25.21 -2.54 0.11
CA ASP A 21 -25.87 -2.13 -1.14
C ASP A 21 -26.72 -0.88 -0.92
N LEU A 22 -27.47 -0.82 0.18
CA LEU A 22 -28.29 0.36 0.52
C LEU A 22 -27.43 1.63 0.67
N GLU A 23 -26.20 1.51 1.16
CA GLU A 23 -25.34 2.64 1.48
C GLU A 23 -24.45 3.10 0.32
N TYR A 24 -24.01 2.18 -0.54
CA TYR A 24 -22.99 2.47 -1.56
C TYR A 24 -23.47 2.31 -2.99
N HIS A 25 -24.66 1.73 -3.22
CA HIS A 25 -25.23 1.60 -4.56
C HIS A 25 -26.04 2.84 -4.98
N SER A 26 -25.94 3.23 -6.25
CA SER A 26 -26.67 4.38 -6.80
C SER A 26 -27.44 4.00 -8.06
N ALA A 27 -28.78 4.04 -7.97
CA ALA A 27 -29.65 3.77 -9.12
C ALA A 27 -29.41 4.74 -10.29
N LEU A 28 -29.06 5.99 -10.01
CA LEU A 28 -28.70 6.98 -11.03
C LEU A 28 -27.43 6.60 -11.78
N VAL A 29 -26.43 6.07 -11.07
CA VAL A 29 -25.18 5.63 -11.71
C VAL A 29 -25.44 4.45 -12.63
N GLU A 30 -26.22 3.46 -12.17
CA GLU A 30 -26.58 2.29 -12.98
C GLU A 30 -27.41 2.65 -14.21
N ASP A 31 -28.33 3.60 -14.07
CA ASP A 31 -29.12 4.15 -15.18
C ASP A 31 -28.24 4.81 -16.25
N ILE A 32 -27.26 5.63 -15.85
CA ILE A 32 -26.31 6.24 -16.81
C ILE A 32 -25.38 5.17 -17.44
N ARG A 33 -24.97 4.15 -16.68
CA ARG A 33 -24.17 3.02 -17.20
C ARG A 33 -24.92 2.23 -18.25
N ALA A 34 -26.20 1.94 -18.02
CA ALA A 34 -27.07 1.23 -18.96
C ALA A 34 -27.23 1.97 -20.30
N GLU A 35 -27.09 3.29 -20.31
CA GLU A 35 -27.09 4.14 -21.52
C GLU A 35 -25.70 4.30 -22.16
N GLY A 36 -24.72 3.46 -21.80
CA GLY A 36 -23.37 3.50 -22.36
C GLY A 36 -22.49 4.59 -21.75
N ASN A 37 -22.61 4.79 -20.43
CA ASN A 37 -21.87 5.79 -19.66
C ASN A 37 -22.11 7.24 -20.12
N ARG A 38 -23.25 7.52 -20.75
CA ARG A 38 -23.59 8.86 -21.24
C ARG A 38 -25.09 9.09 -21.13
N LYS A 39 -25.48 10.17 -20.46
CA LYS A 39 -26.87 10.59 -20.34
C LYS A 39 -27.04 12.06 -20.72
N VAL A 40 -28.09 12.37 -21.48
CA VAL A 40 -28.44 13.74 -21.87
C VAL A 40 -29.64 14.20 -21.05
N LEU A 41 -29.47 15.30 -20.32
CA LEU A 41 -30.46 15.90 -19.44
C LEU A 41 -30.70 17.35 -19.91
N GLY A 42 -31.65 17.52 -20.84
CA GLY A 42 -31.84 18.79 -21.53
C GLY A 42 -30.58 19.20 -22.30
N ASP A 43 -30.04 20.36 -21.97
CA ASP A 43 -28.83 20.90 -22.61
C ASP A 43 -27.52 20.39 -21.99
N VAL A 44 -27.59 19.54 -20.94
CA VAL A 44 -26.42 18.99 -20.24
C VAL A 44 -26.18 17.55 -20.68
N THR A 45 -24.93 17.22 -21.02
CA THR A 45 -24.49 15.83 -21.22
C THR A 45 -23.59 15.40 -20.06
N VAL A 46 -24.02 14.37 -19.33
CA VAL A 46 -23.23 13.70 -18.30
C VAL A 46 -22.51 12.51 -18.93
N ARG A 47 -21.21 12.35 -18.66
CA ARG A 47 -20.42 11.19 -19.08
C ARG A 47 -19.72 10.59 -17.85
N LEU A 48 -19.81 9.28 -17.70
CA LEU A 48 -19.07 8.55 -16.69
C LEU A 48 -17.80 7.98 -17.31
N ALA A 49 -16.71 7.95 -16.54
CA ALA A 49 -15.52 7.20 -16.93
C ALA A 49 -15.90 5.72 -17.13
N LYS A 50 -15.15 4.99 -17.96
CA LYS A 50 -15.40 3.55 -18.16
C LYS A 50 -15.23 2.76 -16.86
N GLU A 51 -14.22 3.13 -16.07
CA GLU A 51 -13.88 2.52 -14.80
C GLU A 51 -13.78 3.59 -13.71
N PHE A 52 -14.53 3.43 -12.62
CA PHE A 52 -14.51 4.32 -11.45
C PHE A 52 -15.16 3.64 -10.24
N GLY A 53 -14.95 4.21 -9.06
CA GLY A 53 -15.53 3.71 -7.80
C GLY A 53 -14.65 2.67 -7.10
N PHE A 54 -15.26 1.86 -6.23
CA PHE A 54 -14.56 0.88 -5.41
C PHE A 54 -13.88 -0.20 -6.25
N CYS A 55 -12.69 -0.60 -5.82
CA CYS A 55 -11.99 -1.75 -6.36
C CYS A 55 -12.23 -2.96 -5.45
N TYR A 56 -11.92 -4.16 -5.95
CA TYR A 56 -12.06 -5.40 -5.18
C TYR A 56 -11.40 -5.34 -3.78
N GLY A 57 -10.23 -4.70 -3.67
CA GLY A 57 -9.54 -4.53 -2.38
C GLY A 57 -10.32 -3.68 -1.39
N VAL A 58 -10.98 -2.63 -1.88
CA VAL A 58 -11.84 -1.74 -1.09
C VAL A 58 -13.13 -2.45 -0.69
N ASP A 59 -13.81 -3.09 -1.64
CA ASP A 59 -15.04 -3.84 -1.36
C ASP A 59 -14.80 -4.89 -0.28
N ARG A 60 -13.70 -5.64 -0.38
CA ARG A 60 -13.35 -6.66 0.60
C ARG A 60 -13.04 -6.07 1.98
N ALA A 61 -12.39 -4.90 2.05
CA ALA A 61 -12.13 -4.25 3.33
C ALA A 61 -13.42 -3.79 4.00
N ILE A 62 -14.36 -3.22 3.22
CA ILE A 62 -15.69 -2.85 3.69
C ILE A 62 -16.45 -4.09 4.16
N ASP A 63 -16.52 -5.14 3.34
CA ASP A 63 -17.15 -6.42 3.69
C ASP A 63 -16.63 -6.91 5.05
N TYR A 64 -15.31 -6.95 5.23
CA TYR A 64 -14.70 -7.48 6.46
C TYR A 64 -15.04 -6.61 7.66
N ALA A 65 -15.11 -5.29 7.53
CA ALA A 65 -15.53 -4.42 8.62
C ALA A 65 -16.99 -4.70 9.03
N TYR A 66 -17.92 -4.79 8.08
CA TYR A 66 -19.33 -5.06 8.37
C TYR A 66 -19.51 -6.45 8.97
N GLU A 67 -18.84 -7.47 8.40
CA GLU A 67 -18.81 -8.81 8.96
C GLU A 67 -18.22 -8.83 10.38
N THR A 68 -17.22 -8.00 10.67
CA THR A 68 -16.60 -7.89 12.00
C THR A 68 -17.59 -7.35 13.02
N ARG A 69 -18.31 -6.26 12.71
CA ARG A 69 -19.38 -5.76 13.60
C ARG A 69 -20.47 -6.79 13.80
N HIS A 70 -20.91 -7.44 12.73
CA HIS A 70 -21.95 -8.46 12.81
C HIS A 70 -21.53 -9.65 13.68
N LYS A 71 -20.28 -10.11 13.54
CA LYS A 71 -19.74 -11.23 14.32
C LYS A 71 -19.52 -10.90 15.79
N PHE A 72 -19.10 -9.67 16.09
CA PHE A 72 -18.76 -9.22 17.44
C PHE A 72 -19.60 -8.01 17.87
N PRO A 73 -20.93 -8.18 18.02
CA PRO A 73 -21.84 -7.06 18.27
C PRO A 73 -21.50 -6.30 19.56
N GLU A 74 -21.13 -7.03 20.61
CA GLU A 74 -20.87 -6.48 21.96
C GLU A 74 -19.40 -6.13 22.22
N LYS A 75 -18.48 -6.43 21.29
CA LYS A 75 -17.06 -6.13 21.51
C LYS A 75 -16.73 -4.71 21.12
N ARG A 76 -15.75 -4.13 21.83
CA ARG A 76 -15.06 -2.93 21.40
C ARG A 76 -14.23 -3.27 20.16
N ILE A 77 -14.56 -2.61 19.05
CA ILE A 77 -13.87 -2.76 17.77
C ILE A 77 -13.11 -1.48 17.48
N ARG A 78 -11.82 -1.62 17.20
CA ARG A 78 -10.90 -0.51 16.92
C ARG A 78 -10.32 -0.69 15.52
N LEU A 79 -10.13 0.40 14.79
CA LEU A 79 -9.50 0.38 13.47
C LEU A 79 -8.17 1.14 13.52
N VAL A 80 -7.10 0.55 13.00
CA VAL A 80 -5.78 1.21 12.95
C VAL A 80 -5.77 2.21 11.78
N GLY A 81 -5.73 3.50 12.08
CA GLY A 81 -5.88 4.54 11.06
C GLY A 81 -7.26 4.48 10.40
N GLU A 82 -7.35 4.90 9.13
CA GLU A 82 -8.57 4.81 8.31
C GLU A 82 -8.69 3.45 7.61
N ILE A 83 -9.90 2.94 7.33
CA ILE A 83 -10.01 1.67 6.59
C ILE A 83 -9.51 1.81 5.15
N ILE A 84 -9.86 2.95 4.55
CA ILE A 84 -9.51 3.47 3.23
C ILE A 84 -9.56 5.00 3.32
N HIS A 85 -8.90 5.72 2.40
CA HIS A 85 -8.97 7.19 2.33
C HIS A 85 -10.30 7.68 1.73
N ASN A 86 -11.41 7.40 2.41
CA ASN A 86 -12.74 7.89 2.05
C ASN A 86 -13.49 8.32 3.33
N PRO A 87 -13.70 9.63 3.54
CA PRO A 87 -14.30 10.13 4.78
C PRO A 87 -15.74 9.65 4.97
N HIS A 88 -16.51 9.43 3.89
CA HIS A 88 -17.87 8.91 4.00
C HIS A 88 -17.88 7.46 4.50
N VAL A 89 -17.02 6.59 3.94
CA VAL A 89 -16.89 5.19 4.40
C VAL A 89 -16.41 5.15 5.85
N ASN A 90 -15.40 5.94 6.20
CA ASN A 90 -14.91 6.00 7.58
C ASN A 90 -15.98 6.51 8.56
N GLN A 91 -16.81 7.47 8.13
CA GLN A 91 -17.92 7.94 8.96
C GLN A 91 -18.96 6.84 9.19
N ARG A 92 -19.34 6.08 8.15
CA ARG A 92 -20.26 4.94 8.30
C ARG A 92 -19.72 3.88 9.26
N ILE A 93 -18.42 3.61 9.21
CA ILE A 93 -17.77 2.68 10.14
C ILE A 93 -17.84 3.19 11.60
N ARG A 94 -17.68 4.50 11.82
CA ARG A 94 -17.89 5.11 13.15
C ARG A 94 -19.34 5.03 13.60
N ASP A 95 -20.29 5.28 12.70
CA ASP A 95 -21.72 5.21 13.00
C ASP A 95 -22.14 3.78 13.40
N MET A 96 -21.42 2.75 12.92
CA MET A 96 -21.53 1.35 13.37
C MET A 96 -20.82 1.06 14.72
N GLY A 97 -20.36 2.09 15.44
CA GLY A 97 -19.72 1.97 16.75
C GLY A 97 -18.29 1.45 16.73
N MET A 98 -17.59 1.51 15.59
CA MET A 98 -16.16 1.20 15.53
C MET A 98 -15.32 2.48 15.63
N ASP A 99 -14.44 2.55 16.63
CA ASP A 99 -13.58 3.71 16.82
C ASP A 99 -12.20 3.53 16.16
N PHE A 100 -11.48 4.63 15.99
CA PHE A 100 -10.23 4.68 15.22
C PHE A 100 -9.06 4.96 16.16
N ILE A 101 -7.96 4.22 15.99
CA ILE A 101 -6.66 4.51 16.60
C ILE A 101 -5.93 5.43 15.63
N GLN A 102 -5.83 6.71 15.98
CA GLN A 102 -5.19 7.71 15.13
C GLN A 102 -3.66 7.67 15.32
N PRO A 103 -2.89 7.89 14.25
CA PRO A 103 -1.46 8.07 14.38
C PRO A 103 -1.13 9.46 14.94
N ASP A 104 0.05 9.60 15.54
CA ASP A 104 0.62 10.90 15.90
C ASP A 104 1.12 11.67 14.65
N GLY A 105 1.68 12.86 14.88
CA GLY A 105 2.22 13.70 13.79
C GLY A 105 3.41 13.10 13.03
N HIS A 106 4.00 12.00 13.53
CA HIS A 106 5.08 11.25 12.89
C HIS A 106 4.58 9.92 12.30
N GLY A 107 3.28 9.65 12.37
CA GLY A 107 2.67 8.45 11.84
C GLY A 107 2.77 7.22 12.76
N ALA A 108 3.14 7.38 14.03
CA ALA A 108 3.21 6.27 14.99
C ALA A 108 1.85 6.07 15.69
N PHE A 109 1.48 4.82 15.94
CA PHE A 109 0.25 4.47 16.65
C PHE A 109 0.53 4.12 18.11
N ASP A 110 -0.38 4.53 19.00
CA ASP A 110 -0.39 4.10 20.40
C ASP A 110 -1.44 3.01 20.60
N PHE A 111 -0.98 1.84 21.05
CA PHE A 111 -1.81 0.67 21.30
C PHE A 111 -2.03 0.40 22.80
N SER A 112 -1.58 1.30 23.69
CA SER A 112 -1.61 1.11 25.15
C SER A 112 -3.02 0.97 25.75
N ASP A 113 -4.04 1.52 25.09
CA ASP A 113 -5.45 1.39 25.50
C ASP A 113 -6.07 0.03 25.12
N LEU A 114 -5.39 -0.79 24.31
CA LEU A 114 -5.91 -2.08 23.85
C LEU A 114 -5.67 -3.21 24.87
N THR A 115 -6.57 -4.19 24.83
CA THR A 115 -6.58 -5.39 25.67
C THR A 115 -6.84 -6.63 24.82
N ASP A 116 -6.62 -7.83 25.37
CA ASP A 116 -6.89 -9.10 24.69
C ASP A 116 -8.39 -9.34 24.39
N GLN A 117 -9.29 -8.56 25.01
CA GLN A 117 -10.73 -8.64 24.77
C GLN A 117 -11.18 -7.91 23.50
N ASP A 118 -10.34 -7.01 22.97
CA ASP A 118 -10.66 -6.15 21.84
C ASP A 118 -10.60 -6.88 20.49
N VAL A 119 -11.25 -6.28 19.50
CA VAL A 119 -11.09 -6.63 18.08
C VAL A 119 -10.46 -5.44 17.36
N VAL A 120 -9.38 -5.67 16.64
CA VAL A 120 -8.66 -4.64 15.88
C VAL A 120 -8.71 -4.97 14.39
N ILE A 121 -9.19 -4.02 13.61
CA ILE A 121 -9.20 -4.09 12.15
C ILE A 121 -7.95 -3.37 11.61
N LEU A 122 -7.19 -4.07 10.77
CA LEU A 122 -6.07 -3.49 10.02
C LEU A 122 -6.59 -2.98 8.67
N PRO A 123 -6.13 -1.82 8.19
CA PRO A 123 -6.68 -1.14 7.01
C PRO A 123 -6.28 -1.81 5.69
N ALA A 124 -6.91 -1.41 4.59
CA ALA A 124 -6.70 -2.04 3.28
C ALA A 124 -5.28 -1.85 2.73
N PHE A 125 -4.58 -0.80 3.17
CA PHE A 125 -3.18 -0.52 2.84
C PHE A 125 -2.17 -1.20 3.79
N GLY A 126 -2.66 -1.89 4.83
CA GLY A 126 -1.87 -2.63 5.80
C GLY A 126 -1.21 -1.76 6.88
N VAL A 127 -0.45 -2.41 7.75
CA VAL A 127 0.31 -1.78 8.85
C VAL A 127 1.78 -2.20 8.80
N THR A 128 2.64 -1.53 9.55
CA THR A 128 4.06 -1.92 9.60
C THR A 128 4.25 -3.26 10.31
N VAL A 129 5.38 -3.94 10.04
CA VAL A 129 5.76 -5.16 10.75
C VAL A 129 5.80 -4.93 12.27
N GLN A 130 6.29 -3.76 12.70
CA GLN A 130 6.33 -3.36 14.10
C GLN A 130 4.93 -3.25 14.71
N ASP A 131 4.02 -2.54 14.05
CA ASP A 131 2.64 -2.37 14.54
C ASP A 131 1.92 -3.73 14.62
N LEU A 132 2.08 -4.58 13.60
CA LEU A 132 1.51 -5.93 13.59
C LEU A 132 2.08 -6.78 14.74
N THR A 133 3.37 -6.64 15.04
CA THR A 133 4.01 -7.38 16.15
C THR A 133 3.47 -6.92 17.48
N ALA A 134 3.41 -5.61 17.73
CA ALA A 134 2.85 -5.05 18.95
C ALA A 134 1.39 -5.49 19.17
N LEU A 135 0.56 -5.44 18.12
CA LEU A 135 -0.83 -5.88 18.18
C LEU A 135 -0.98 -7.38 18.47
N ARG A 136 -0.08 -8.22 17.95
CA ARG A 136 -0.05 -9.66 18.24
C ARG A 136 0.36 -9.95 19.68
N GLU A 137 1.30 -9.18 20.23
CA GLU A 137 1.76 -9.32 21.62
C GLU A 137 0.66 -8.96 22.63
N ILE A 138 -0.23 -8.02 22.29
CA ILE A 138 -1.42 -7.70 23.09
C ILE A 138 -2.42 -8.87 23.15
N GLY A 139 -2.43 -9.73 22.13
CA GLY A 139 -3.30 -10.92 22.09
C GLY A 139 -4.76 -10.65 21.70
N CYS A 140 -5.08 -9.44 21.24
CA CYS A 140 -6.41 -9.08 20.74
C CYS A 140 -6.77 -9.84 19.45
N VAL A 141 -8.06 -9.83 19.08
CA VAL A 141 -8.51 -10.41 17.80
C VAL A 141 -8.15 -9.44 16.67
N LEU A 142 -7.38 -9.91 15.69
CA LEU A 142 -6.94 -9.11 14.56
C LEU A 142 -7.70 -9.51 13.29
N VAL A 143 -8.30 -8.52 12.62
CA VAL A 143 -8.96 -8.67 11.31
C VAL A 143 -8.19 -7.86 10.28
N ASP A 144 -7.45 -8.55 9.43
CA ASP A 144 -6.54 -7.96 8.46
C ASP A 144 -7.21 -7.79 7.09
N THR A 145 -7.52 -6.54 6.74
CA THR A 145 -8.15 -6.20 5.47
C THR A 145 -7.15 -5.88 4.35
N THR A 146 -5.84 -5.99 4.60
CA THR A 146 -4.77 -5.62 3.66
C THR A 146 -4.99 -6.23 2.28
N CYS A 147 -5.16 -5.37 1.27
CA CYS A 147 -5.50 -5.71 -0.10
C CYS A 147 -4.53 -6.74 -0.71
N GLY A 148 -5.04 -7.69 -1.49
CA GLY A 148 -4.22 -8.70 -2.15
C GLY A 148 -3.13 -8.12 -3.07
N SER A 149 -3.38 -6.98 -3.71
CA SER A 149 -2.36 -6.28 -4.50
C SER A 149 -1.23 -5.74 -3.62
N VAL A 150 -1.53 -5.22 -2.43
CA VAL A 150 -0.52 -4.75 -1.45
C VAL A 150 0.29 -5.94 -0.93
N LEU A 151 -0.37 -7.04 -0.58
CA LEU A 151 0.32 -8.28 -0.16
C LEU A 151 1.26 -8.83 -1.24
N LEU A 152 0.92 -8.65 -2.53
CA LEU A 152 1.82 -9.02 -3.63
C LEU A 152 3.09 -8.17 -3.63
N VAL A 153 2.97 -6.86 -3.38
CA VAL A 153 4.13 -5.95 -3.24
C VAL A 153 5.00 -6.37 -2.06
N TRP A 154 4.39 -6.66 -0.90
CA TRP A 154 5.08 -7.13 0.30
C TRP A 154 5.91 -8.40 0.01
N LYS A 155 5.30 -9.37 -0.67
CA LYS A 155 6.01 -10.59 -1.10
C LYS A 155 7.22 -10.30 -2.00
N ARG A 156 7.16 -9.26 -2.84
CA ARG A 156 8.32 -8.87 -3.68
C ARG A 156 9.43 -8.25 -2.87
N VAL A 157 9.12 -7.29 -1.99
CA VAL A 157 10.15 -6.63 -1.17
C VAL A 157 10.79 -7.58 -0.15
N GLU A 158 10.03 -8.53 0.40
CA GLU A 158 10.59 -9.61 1.22
C GLU A 158 11.55 -10.49 0.42
N SER A 159 11.16 -10.88 -0.80
CA SER A 159 12.04 -11.66 -1.68
C SER A 159 13.30 -10.90 -2.07
N TYR A 160 13.24 -9.57 -2.21
CA TYR A 160 14.42 -8.75 -2.45
C TYR A 160 15.35 -8.78 -1.23
N ALA A 161 14.81 -8.52 -0.04
CA ALA A 161 15.58 -8.53 1.19
C ALA A 161 16.25 -9.90 1.44
N ARG A 162 15.51 -11.00 1.28
CA ARG A 162 16.03 -12.37 1.41
C ARG A 162 17.21 -12.64 0.47
N ASP A 163 17.16 -12.10 -0.74
CA ASP A 163 18.14 -12.38 -1.78
C ASP A 163 19.26 -11.32 -1.83
N GLY A 164 19.31 -10.40 -0.86
CA GLY A 164 20.34 -9.36 -0.74
C GLY A 164 20.18 -8.17 -1.70
N PHE A 165 18.96 -7.93 -2.19
CA PHE A 165 18.62 -6.78 -3.03
C PHE A 165 18.05 -5.65 -2.17
N THR A 166 18.42 -4.42 -2.50
CA THR A 166 17.73 -3.23 -1.98
C THR A 166 16.41 -3.03 -2.71
N ALA A 167 15.32 -2.88 -1.96
CA ALA A 167 14.03 -2.53 -2.51
C ALA A 167 13.97 -1.02 -2.80
N VAL A 168 13.99 -0.64 -4.08
CA VAL A 168 13.60 0.71 -4.51
C VAL A 168 12.08 0.75 -4.64
N ILE A 169 11.43 1.54 -3.79
CA ILE A 169 9.97 1.63 -3.73
C ILE A 169 9.55 2.96 -4.34
N HIS A 170 8.87 2.94 -5.48
CA HIS A 170 8.21 4.13 -6.02
C HIS A 170 6.95 4.40 -5.20
N GLY A 171 6.95 5.47 -4.41
CA GLY A 171 5.87 5.77 -3.49
C GLY A 171 6.09 7.01 -2.65
N LYS A 172 5.06 7.41 -1.91
CA LYS A 172 5.13 8.54 -0.99
C LYS A 172 5.67 8.04 0.36
N HIS A 173 6.88 8.44 0.74
CA HIS A 173 7.51 7.97 2.00
C HIS A 173 6.67 8.18 3.27
N TYR A 174 5.76 9.16 3.26
CA TYR A 174 4.85 9.47 4.36
C TYR A 174 3.52 8.70 4.32
N HIS A 175 3.19 7.99 3.24
CA HIS A 175 1.92 7.27 3.09
C HIS A 175 1.96 5.92 3.81
N GLU A 176 0.85 5.50 4.43
CA GLU A 176 0.82 4.28 5.26
C GLU A 176 1.23 3.04 4.46
N GLU A 177 0.71 2.87 3.23
CA GLU A 177 1.07 1.74 2.36
C GLU A 177 2.58 1.66 2.08
N SER A 178 3.23 2.80 1.83
CA SER A 178 4.67 2.86 1.55
C SER A 178 5.47 2.50 2.80
N ARG A 179 5.07 2.99 3.97
CA ARG A 179 5.71 2.66 5.26
C ARG A 179 5.53 1.19 5.61
N ALA A 180 4.32 0.66 5.43
CA ALA A 180 4.00 -0.75 5.65
C ALA A 180 4.82 -1.65 4.71
N THR A 181 4.89 -1.30 3.42
CA THR A 181 5.70 -2.02 2.42
C THR A 181 7.19 -1.97 2.75
N ALA A 182 7.73 -0.78 3.05
CA ALA A 182 9.13 -0.61 3.42
C ALA A 182 9.49 -1.38 4.70
N SER A 183 8.58 -1.50 5.67
CA SER A 183 8.83 -2.26 6.89
C SER A 183 9.06 -3.77 6.65
N GLN A 184 8.50 -4.33 5.57
CA GLN A 184 8.59 -5.76 5.27
C GLN A 184 10.02 -6.24 5.01
N VAL A 185 10.92 -5.37 4.53
CA VAL A 185 12.33 -5.78 4.32
C VAL A 185 13.00 -6.19 5.63
N ARG A 186 12.48 -5.75 6.78
CA ARG A 186 13.01 -6.08 8.12
C ARG A 186 12.71 -7.51 8.55
N ASN A 187 11.86 -8.24 7.83
CA ASN A 187 11.65 -9.68 8.05
C ASN A 187 12.90 -10.51 7.69
N HIS A 188 13.90 -9.90 7.05
CA HIS A 188 15.18 -10.51 6.72
C HIS A 188 16.34 -9.66 7.23
N GLU A 189 17.33 -10.32 7.84
CA GLU A 189 18.57 -9.66 8.26
C GLU A 189 19.27 -9.02 7.05
N GLY A 190 19.77 -7.80 7.21
CA GLY A 190 20.41 -7.08 6.12
C GLY A 190 19.44 -6.51 5.08
N GLY A 191 18.13 -6.66 5.22
CA GLY A 191 17.14 -6.05 4.34
C GLY A 191 17.31 -4.54 4.22
N ARG A 192 17.21 -4.01 2.99
CA ARG A 192 17.39 -2.59 2.68
C ARG A 192 16.25 -2.08 1.80
N TYR A 193 15.88 -0.83 2.01
CA TYR A 193 14.97 -0.11 1.12
C TYR A 193 15.41 1.34 0.94
N ILE A 194 14.93 1.92 -0.16
CA ILE A 194 14.93 3.35 -0.45
C ILE A 194 13.61 3.69 -1.14
N ILE A 195 12.93 4.75 -0.69
CA ILE A 195 11.68 5.22 -1.28
C ILE A 195 11.97 6.43 -2.17
N VAL A 196 11.48 6.39 -3.40
CA VAL A 196 11.53 7.52 -4.36
C VAL A 196 10.12 8.00 -4.65
N LEU A 197 9.91 9.33 -4.61
CA LEU A 197 8.60 9.92 -4.84
C LEU A 197 8.20 9.95 -6.32
N ASN A 198 9.16 10.20 -7.22
CA ASN A 198 8.94 10.50 -8.62
C ASN A 198 10.20 10.19 -9.46
N MET A 199 10.12 10.47 -10.77
CA MET A 199 11.27 10.30 -11.67
C MET A 199 12.49 11.16 -11.29
N GLU A 200 12.32 12.35 -10.74
CA GLU A 200 13.44 13.22 -10.35
C GLU A 200 14.31 12.57 -9.27
N GLU A 201 13.68 11.98 -8.24
CA GLU A 201 14.41 11.23 -7.20
C GLU A 201 15.01 9.92 -7.74
N ALA A 202 14.31 9.24 -8.66
CA ALA A 202 14.84 8.06 -9.32
C ALA A 202 16.10 8.39 -10.15
N ASP A 203 16.13 9.55 -10.81
CA ASP A 203 17.29 10.02 -11.58
C ASP A 203 18.50 10.26 -10.67
N LEU A 204 18.32 10.70 -9.41
CA LEU A 204 19.42 10.81 -8.44
C LEU A 204 20.05 9.45 -8.13
N ILE A 205 19.23 8.40 -7.99
CA ILE A 205 19.71 7.01 -7.85
C ILE A 205 20.47 6.59 -9.11
N CYS A 206 19.89 6.85 -10.28
CA CYS A 206 20.47 6.49 -11.57
C CYS A 206 21.84 7.14 -11.78
N ASP A 207 21.97 8.44 -11.52
CA ASP A 207 23.21 9.17 -11.66
C ASP A 207 24.29 8.68 -10.70
N TYR A 208 23.89 8.30 -9.48
CA TYR A 208 24.80 7.74 -8.49
C TYR A 208 25.38 6.40 -8.95
N ILE A 209 24.50 5.47 -9.37
CA ILE A 209 24.88 4.12 -9.82
C ILE A 209 25.73 4.17 -11.09
N ALA A 210 25.31 4.95 -12.07
CA ALA A 210 26.01 5.10 -13.36
C ALA A 210 27.27 5.98 -13.28
N ARG A 211 27.60 6.51 -12.09
CA ARG A 211 28.74 7.41 -11.85
C ARG A 211 28.79 8.62 -12.78
N ARG A 212 27.62 9.15 -13.15
CA ARG A 212 27.52 10.27 -14.09
C ARG A 212 28.10 11.56 -13.49
N PRO A 213 28.58 12.52 -14.32
CA PRO A 213 29.19 13.75 -13.82
C PRO A 213 28.30 14.58 -12.89
N ARG A 214 26.97 14.51 -13.06
CA ARG A 214 25.98 15.25 -12.27
C ARG A 214 25.58 14.58 -10.95
N ARG A 215 26.16 13.42 -10.61
CA ARG A 215 25.78 12.67 -9.40
C ARG A 215 26.05 13.47 -8.13
N LEU A 216 25.20 13.26 -7.13
CA LEU A 216 25.43 13.80 -5.78
C LEU A 216 26.69 13.19 -5.16
N SER A 217 27.32 13.92 -4.23
CA SER A 217 28.29 13.30 -3.31
C SER A 217 27.58 12.29 -2.41
N ARG A 218 28.33 11.37 -1.81
CA ARG A 218 27.79 10.39 -0.87
C ARG A 218 27.01 11.05 0.28
N GLU A 219 27.56 12.12 0.84
CA GLU A 219 26.97 12.86 1.94
C GLU A 219 25.66 13.54 1.51
N ALA A 220 25.66 14.19 0.35
CA ALA A 220 24.48 14.85 -0.20
C ALA A 220 23.37 13.84 -0.55
N PHE A 221 23.74 12.66 -1.05
CA PHE A 221 22.79 11.58 -1.32
C PHE A 221 22.12 11.08 -0.03
N ILE A 222 22.92 10.78 1.00
CA ILE A 222 22.41 10.33 2.30
C ILE A 222 21.50 11.40 2.93
N GLN A 223 21.87 12.67 2.82
CA GLN A 223 21.05 13.78 3.32
C GLN A 223 19.73 13.90 2.57
N HIS A 224 19.73 13.79 1.24
CA HIS A 224 18.51 13.88 0.43
C HIS A 224 17.50 12.77 0.76
N PHE A 225 18.00 11.55 0.95
CA PHE A 225 17.16 10.38 1.25
C PHE A 225 16.98 10.11 2.75
N GLN A 226 17.33 11.06 3.61
CA GLN A 226 17.12 10.95 5.05
C GLN A 226 15.63 10.71 5.35
N GLY A 227 15.34 9.68 6.15
CA GLY A 227 13.96 9.28 6.47
C GLY A 227 13.24 8.50 5.35
N LYS A 228 13.89 8.28 4.21
CA LYS A 228 13.37 7.49 3.08
C LYS A 228 14.08 6.15 2.88
N THR A 229 15.05 5.83 3.74
CA THR A 229 15.85 4.60 3.66
C THR A 229 15.82 3.82 4.97
N THR A 230 16.36 2.60 4.91
CA THR A 230 16.76 1.88 6.12
C THR A 230 17.81 2.69 6.92
N GLU A 231 17.86 2.49 8.23
CA GLU A 231 18.93 3.05 9.07
C GLU A 231 20.30 2.50 8.65
N GLY A 232 21.33 3.35 8.65
CA GLY A 232 22.68 2.97 8.23
C GLY A 232 22.82 2.71 6.72
N PHE A 233 21.94 3.28 5.89
CA PHE A 233 22.00 3.10 4.44
C PHE A 233 23.28 3.71 3.84
N ASP A 234 24.13 2.87 3.27
CA ASP A 234 25.29 3.27 2.48
C ASP A 234 24.99 3.10 0.97
N PRO A 235 24.92 4.18 0.18
CA PRO A 235 24.64 4.09 -1.26
C PRO A 235 25.75 3.39 -2.06
N ASP A 236 27.00 3.35 -1.57
CA ASP A 236 28.10 2.66 -2.26
C ASP A 236 28.01 1.13 -2.16
N LEU A 237 27.36 0.64 -1.10
CA LEU A 237 27.18 -0.79 -0.82
C LEU A 237 25.79 -1.26 -1.24
N HIS A 238 24.76 -0.52 -0.87
CA HIS A 238 23.38 -0.99 -0.94
C HIS A 238 22.72 -0.74 -2.31
N LEU A 239 23.30 0.05 -3.21
CA LEU A 239 22.76 0.22 -4.57
C LEU A 239 23.35 -0.76 -5.60
N GLN A 240 24.12 -1.76 -5.15
CA GLN A 240 24.74 -2.75 -6.03
C GLN A 240 23.72 -3.76 -6.61
N LYS A 241 22.66 -4.07 -5.86
CA LYS A 241 21.57 -4.97 -6.27
C LYS A 241 20.24 -4.32 -5.98
N ILE A 242 19.38 -4.17 -6.99
CA ILE A 242 18.14 -3.40 -6.88
C ILE A 242 16.94 -4.22 -7.34
N GLY A 243 15.93 -4.27 -6.47
CA GLY A 243 14.58 -4.71 -6.80
C GLY A 243 13.62 -3.52 -6.81
N VAL A 244 12.87 -3.32 -7.88
CA VAL A 244 11.89 -2.23 -7.98
C VAL A 244 10.49 -2.72 -7.62
N ALA A 245 9.86 -2.00 -6.69
CA ALA A 245 8.47 -2.17 -6.28
C ALA A 245 7.77 -0.79 -6.27
N ASN A 246 6.45 -0.77 -6.10
CA ASN A 246 5.68 0.48 -6.03
C ASN A 246 4.59 0.43 -4.96
N GLN A 247 4.22 1.61 -4.46
CA GLN A 247 2.91 1.83 -3.88
C GLN A 247 1.85 1.62 -4.98
N THR A 248 0.82 0.84 -4.68
CA THR A 248 -0.17 0.33 -5.65
C THR A 248 -1.01 1.42 -6.32
N THR A 249 -1.05 2.61 -5.73
CA THR A 249 -1.83 3.78 -6.17
C THR A 249 -1.01 4.87 -6.86
N MET A 250 0.29 4.63 -7.12
CA MET A 250 1.12 5.54 -7.92
C MET A 250 0.74 5.51 -9.40
N LEU A 251 1.21 6.50 -10.17
CA LEU A 251 1.08 6.50 -11.62
C LEU A 251 1.80 5.27 -12.19
N ALA A 252 1.06 4.45 -12.94
CA ALA A 252 1.55 3.17 -13.39
C ALA A 252 2.64 3.31 -14.45
N ASN A 253 2.43 4.23 -15.40
CA ASN A 253 3.42 4.58 -16.42
C ASN A 253 4.72 5.12 -15.81
N GLU A 254 4.64 5.96 -14.78
CA GLU A 254 5.81 6.50 -14.09
C GLU A 254 6.55 5.38 -13.33
N SER A 255 5.84 4.47 -12.67
CA SER A 255 6.43 3.32 -11.98
C SER A 255 7.23 2.42 -12.94
N LEU A 256 6.67 2.14 -14.12
CA LEU A 256 7.35 1.38 -15.18
C LEU A 256 8.56 2.13 -15.72
N ALA A 257 8.42 3.43 -15.97
CA ALA A 257 9.51 4.27 -16.45
C ALA A 257 10.66 4.33 -15.44
N ILE A 258 10.38 4.49 -14.15
CA ILE A 258 11.39 4.46 -13.08
C ILE A 258 12.14 3.13 -13.09
N GLY A 259 11.41 2.00 -13.19
CA GLY A 259 12.02 0.67 -13.28
C GLY A 259 12.95 0.52 -14.48
N ALA A 260 12.51 0.96 -15.66
CA ALA A 260 13.33 0.93 -16.88
C ALA A 260 14.57 1.82 -16.73
N ARG A 261 14.40 3.03 -16.20
CA ARG A 261 15.47 4.01 -16.01
C ARG A 261 16.56 3.52 -15.06
N ILE A 262 16.18 2.89 -13.95
CA ILE A 262 17.11 2.28 -13.01
C ILE A 262 17.86 1.12 -13.68
N ARG A 263 17.16 0.27 -14.45
CA ARG A 263 17.81 -0.82 -15.19
C ARG A 263 18.88 -0.29 -16.15
N GLU A 264 18.56 0.74 -16.93
CA GLU A 264 19.53 1.39 -17.83
C GLU A 264 20.76 1.90 -17.07
N ALA A 265 20.55 2.58 -15.93
CA ALA A 265 21.66 3.10 -15.13
C ALA A 265 22.53 2.00 -14.51
N MET A 266 21.93 0.86 -14.11
CA MET A 266 22.69 -0.29 -13.63
C MET A 266 23.56 -0.92 -14.73
N VAL A 267 23.05 -0.98 -15.97
CA VAL A 267 23.81 -1.44 -17.14
C VAL A 267 24.95 -0.47 -17.46
N GLU A 268 24.71 0.84 -17.39
CA GLU A 268 25.74 1.87 -17.62
C GLU A 268 26.85 1.84 -16.56
N GLY A 269 26.49 1.61 -15.29
CA GLY A 269 27.43 1.62 -14.15
C GLY A 269 28.18 0.31 -13.89
N SER A 270 27.75 -0.80 -14.49
CA SER A 270 28.31 -2.15 -14.28
C SER A 270 28.88 -2.72 -15.59
N TRP A 271 29.71 -3.77 -15.52
CA TRP A 271 29.98 -4.58 -16.71
C TRP A 271 28.70 -5.38 -17.04
N GLU A 272 28.25 -5.41 -18.30
CA GLU A 272 26.92 -5.89 -18.72
C GLU A 272 26.47 -7.23 -18.09
N GLU A 273 27.40 -8.17 -17.86
CA GLU A 273 27.12 -9.49 -17.26
C GLU A 273 26.58 -9.42 -15.81
N ASP A 274 26.95 -8.38 -15.05
CA ASP A 274 26.49 -8.21 -13.66
C ASP A 274 25.09 -7.60 -13.57
N ALA A 275 24.70 -6.76 -14.53
CA ALA A 275 23.47 -5.97 -14.46
C ALA A 275 22.19 -6.82 -14.55
N GLU A 276 22.17 -7.87 -15.39
CA GLU A 276 21.01 -8.77 -15.48
C GLU A 276 20.79 -9.59 -14.21
N SER A 277 21.88 -9.92 -13.50
CA SER A 277 21.80 -10.67 -12.24
C SER A 277 21.49 -9.76 -11.04
N ASN A 278 21.77 -8.46 -11.14
CA ASN A 278 21.66 -7.49 -10.05
C ASN A 278 20.42 -6.58 -10.12
N PHE A 279 19.61 -6.66 -11.18
CA PHE A 279 18.36 -5.92 -11.30
C PHE A 279 17.13 -6.84 -11.31
N ARG A 280 16.07 -6.44 -10.60
CA ARG A 280 14.76 -7.11 -10.65
C ARG A 280 13.64 -6.08 -10.70
N SER A 281 12.66 -6.30 -11.55
CA SER A 281 11.40 -5.56 -11.52
C SER A 281 10.26 -6.53 -11.81
N PHE A 282 9.26 -6.55 -10.93
CA PHE A 282 8.05 -7.35 -11.11
C PHE A 282 6.85 -6.41 -11.19
N GLY A 283 5.88 -6.74 -12.05
CA GLY A 283 4.60 -6.04 -12.13
C GLY A 283 3.89 -6.05 -10.78
N THR A 284 4.01 -4.95 -10.04
CA THR A 284 3.42 -4.71 -8.72
C THR A 284 2.37 -3.60 -8.77
N ILE A 285 2.05 -3.12 -9.98
CA ILE A 285 0.97 -2.20 -10.27
C ILE A 285 -0.36 -2.93 -10.09
N CYS A 286 -1.28 -2.30 -9.37
CA CYS A 286 -2.63 -2.81 -9.20
C CYS A 286 -3.45 -2.54 -10.48
N SER A 287 -4.17 -3.54 -10.98
CA SER A 287 -5.02 -3.41 -12.18
C SER A 287 -6.05 -2.31 -12.01
N ALA A 288 -6.67 -2.22 -10.83
CA ALA A 288 -7.66 -1.20 -10.51
C ALA A 288 -7.13 0.23 -10.66
N THR A 289 -5.86 0.47 -10.31
CA THR A 289 -5.20 1.76 -10.49
C THR A 289 -4.99 2.05 -11.97
N GLN A 290 -4.46 1.08 -12.72
CA GLN A 290 -4.21 1.21 -14.16
C GLN A 290 -5.50 1.46 -14.94
N GLU A 291 -6.51 0.61 -14.74
CA GLU A 291 -7.81 0.69 -15.41
C GLU A 291 -8.50 2.04 -15.20
N ARG A 292 -8.42 2.61 -13.98
CA ARG A 292 -8.97 3.94 -13.66
C ARG A 292 -8.15 5.09 -14.25
N GLN A 293 -6.84 4.90 -14.44
CA GLN A 293 -6.00 5.89 -15.12
C GLN A 293 -6.25 5.90 -16.64
N ASP A 294 -6.62 4.75 -17.21
CA ASP A 294 -6.88 4.59 -18.65
C ASP A 294 -8.32 4.98 -19.08
N ALA A 295 -9.26 5.04 -18.14
CA ALA A 295 -10.71 5.18 -18.36
C ALA A 295 -11.19 6.60 -18.66
#